data_AF-A0A521WNM3-F1
#
_entry.id   AF-A0A521WNM3-F1
#
_cell.length_a   1.000
_cell.length_b   1.000
_cell.length_c   1.000
_cell.angle_alpha   90.00
_cell.angle_beta   90.00
_cell.angle_gamma   90.00
#
_symmetry.space_group_name_H-M   'P 1'
#
loop_
_entity.id
_entity.type
_entity.pdbx_description
1 polymer ?
#
loop_
_entity_poly.entity_id
_entity_poly.type
_entity_poly.pdbx_seq_one_letter_code
_entity_poly.pdbx_strand_id
1 'polypeptide(L)'
;MLIGADCGVSTTHKILGEVQMRVEKERIKDASQVRDLLKEELVRVLHAGTAKGRIWGEEDSPPPDRPSVILIVGVNGTGKTTSVAKLAQAYREDGEKVVVAAADTFRAAAIEQLKSWGEIVGADVVAHKQGAAALGGGHRVEDD
;
A
#
# COMPACT_ATOMS: atom_id res chain seq x y z
N MET A 1 21.72 -8.36 -13.81
CA MET A 1 22.31 -7.30 -12.97
C MET A 1 21.20 -6.66 -12.15
N LEU A 2 21.42 -6.36 -10.85
CA LEU A 2 20.41 -5.75 -9.98
C LEU A 2 19.99 -4.34 -10.42
N ILE A 3 20.95 -3.50 -10.85
CA ILE A 3 20.66 -2.14 -11.35
C ILE A 3 19.77 -2.19 -12.58
N GLY A 4 20.00 -3.12 -13.51
CA GLY A 4 19.15 -3.33 -14.68
C GLY A 4 17.79 -3.96 -14.37
N ALA A 5 17.52 -4.26 -13.10
CA ALA A 5 16.23 -4.75 -12.59
C ALA A 5 15.61 -3.72 -11.62
N ASP A 6 15.85 -2.44 -11.87
CA ASP A 6 15.30 -1.30 -11.13
C ASP A 6 15.68 -1.23 -9.63
N CYS A 7 16.73 -1.94 -9.21
CA CYS A 7 17.28 -1.77 -7.86
C CYS A 7 18.15 -0.50 -7.80
N GLY A 8 17.86 0.39 -6.85
CA GLY A 8 18.66 1.60 -6.62
C GLY A 8 20.14 1.28 -6.36
N VAL A 9 21.03 2.20 -6.76
CA VAL A 9 22.49 2.01 -6.67
C VAL A 9 22.94 1.75 -5.22
N SER A 10 22.44 2.52 -4.26
CA SER A 10 22.77 2.35 -2.84
C SER A 10 22.32 0.98 -2.29
N THR A 11 21.11 0.55 -2.67
CA THR A 11 20.55 -0.74 -2.25
C THR A 11 21.35 -1.89 -2.86
N THR A 12 21.71 -1.77 -4.14
CA THR A 12 22.57 -2.74 -4.83
C THR A 12 23.93 -2.87 -4.14
N HIS A 13 24.60 -1.77 -3.80
CA HIS A 13 25.89 -1.82 -3.10
C HIS A 13 25.77 -2.48 -1.73
N LYS A 14 24.71 -2.16 -0.98
CA LYS A 14 24.45 -2.78 0.32
C LYS A 14 24.28 -4.31 0.19
N ILE A 15 23.44 -4.76 -0.74
CA ILE A 15 23.19 -6.19 -0.96
C ILE A 15 24.48 -6.90 -1.39
N LEU A 16 25.22 -6.34 -2.35
CA LEU A 16 26.45 -6.96 -2.85
C LEU A 16 27.55 -7.02 -1.78
N GLY A 17 27.68 -5.99 -0.94
CA GLY A 17 28.64 -5.98 0.17
C GLY A 17 28.37 -7.10 1.17
N GLU A 18 27.11 -7.30 1.57
CA GLU A 18 26.72 -8.39 2.47
C GLU A 18 26.98 -9.77 1.85
N VAL A 19 26.61 -9.96 0.57
CA VAL A 19 26.87 -11.22 -0.14
C VAL A 19 28.36 -11.51 -0.25
N GLN A 20 29.20 -10.52 -0.62
CA GLN A 20 30.64 -10.71 -0.73
C GLN A 20 31.28 -11.09 0.62
N MET A 21 30.88 -10.41 1.69
CA MET A 21 31.35 -10.71 3.04
C MET A 21 30.96 -12.13 3.48
N ARG A 22 29.72 -12.57 3.19
CA ARG A 22 29.27 -13.94 3.49
C ARG A 22 29.99 -14.99 2.65
N VAL A 23 30.23 -14.73 1.36
CA VAL A 23 31.00 -15.63 0.48
C VAL A 23 32.41 -15.86 1.02
N GLU A 24 33.09 -14.80 1.45
CA GLU A 24 34.44 -14.90 2.04
C GLU A 24 34.42 -15.66 3.36
N LYS A 25 33.49 -15.31 4.26
CA LYS A 25 33.36 -15.93 5.59
C LYS A 25 33.00 -17.41 5.52
N GLU A 26 32.06 -17.77 4.65
CA GLU A 26 31.56 -19.13 4.46
C GLU A 26 32.43 -19.93 3.47
N ARG A 27 33.46 -19.29 2.89
CA ARG A 27 34.40 -19.87 1.91
C ARG A 27 33.69 -20.54 0.72
N ILE A 28 32.64 -19.89 0.22
CA ILE A 28 31.84 -20.40 -0.88
C ILE A 28 32.63 -20.31 -2.18
N LYS A 29 32.63 -21.41 -2.94
CA LYS A 29 33.35 -21.52 -4.22
C LYS A 29 32.44 -21.77 -5.40
N ASP A 30 31.21 -22.19 -5.14
CA ASP A 30 30.25 -22.54 -6.17
C ASP A 30 29.29 -21.39 -6.47
N ALA A 31 29.10 -21.10 -7.76
CA ALA A 31 28.27 -19.99 -8.21
C ALA A 31 26.77 -20.14 -7.87
N SER A 32 26.27 -21.37 -7.72
CA SER A 32 24.88 -21.61 -7.31
C SER A 32 24.65 -21.21 -5.86
N GLN A 33 25.61 -21.52 -4.98
CA GLN A 33 25.58 -21.12 -3.57
C GLN A 33 25.62 -19.59 -3.41
N VAL A 34 26.41 -18.90 -4.24
CA VAL A 34 26.41 -17.41 -4.28
C VAL A 34 25.04 -16.87 -4.68
N ARG A 35 24.36 -17.52 -5.65
CA ARG A 35 23.01 -17.12 -6.07
C ARG A 35 22.00 -17.30 -4.94
N ASP A 36 22.10 -18.36 -4.16
CA ASP A 36 21.19 -18.61 -3.04
C ASP A 36 21.41 -17.62 -1.90
N LEU A 37 22.67 -17.29 -1.59
CA LEU A 37 22.99 -16.18 -0.67
C LEU A 37 22.38 -14.85 -1.13
N LEU A 38 22.47 -14.54 -2.42
CA LEU A 38 21.87 -13.33 -2.96
C LEU A 38 20.34 -13.30 -2.75
N LYS A 39 19.65 -14.43 -2.96
CA LYS A 39 18.21 -14.52 -2.70
C LYS A 39 17.90 -14.29 -1.21
N GLU A 40 18.67 -14.91 -0.32
CA GLU A 40 18.50 -14.71 1.13
C GLU A 40 18.65 -13.24 1.52
N GLU A 41 19.68 -12.56 1.01
CA GLU A 41 19.89 -11.13 1.31
C GLU A 41 18.80 -10.24 0.71
N LEU A 42 18.30 -10.56 -0.50
CA LEU A 42 17.15 -9.85 -1.07
C LEU A 42 15.90 -10.00 -0.19
N VAL A 43 15.61 -11.22 0.26
CA VAL A 43 14.47 -11.50 1.16
C VAL A 43 14.65 -10.79 2.49
N ARG A 44 15.88 -10.77 3.05
CA ARG A 44 16.18 -10.04 4.28
C ARG A 44 15.94 -8.54 4.14
N VAL A 45 16.39 -7.94 3.04
CA VAL A 45 16.18 -6.51 2.76
C VAL A 45 14.69 -6.19 2.62
N LEU A 46 13.89 -7.06 2.01
CA LEU A 46 12.43 -6.87 1.91
C LEU A 46 11.72 -6.91 3.26
N HIS A 47 12.19 -7.73 4.21
CA HIS A 47 11.61 -7.78 5.55
C HIS A 47 12.05 -6.62 6.45
N ALA A 48 13.22 -6.02 6.19
CA ALA A 48 13.77 -4.92 6.97
C ALA A 48 12.92 -3.65 6.83
N GLY A 49 12.04 -3.39 7.80
CA GLY A 49 11.21 -2.17 7.87
C GLY A 49 9.71 -2.40 7.70
N THR A 50 9.26 -3.65 7.62
CA THR A 50 7.82 -3.97 7.63
C THR A 50 7.33 -4.16 9.06
N ALA A 51 6.91 -3.08 9.71
CA ALA A 51 5.87 -3.25 10.74
C ALA A 51 4.61 -3.66 9.97
N LYS A 52 4.24 -4.95 10.01
CA LYS A 52 2.98 -5.42 9.41
C LYS A 52 1.87 -4.51 9.96
N GLY A 53 1.16 -3.83 9.06
CA GLY A 53 0.17 -2.83 9.45
C GLY A 53 -0.95 -3.48 10.27
N ARG A 54 -1.50 -2.76 11.26
CA ARG A 54 -2.52 -3.26 12.21
C ARG A 54 -3.78 -3.84 11.55
N ILE A 55 -4.05 -3.51 10.28
CA ILE A 55 -5.23 -3.95 9.53
C ILE A 55 -5.03 -5.36 8.94
N TRP A 56 -3.80 -5.68 8.51
CA TRP A 56 -3.40 -7.00 8.04
C TRP A 56 -2.44 -7.63 9.04
N GLY A 57 -2.85 -7.62 10.31
CA GLY A 57 -2.03 -8.09 11.41
C GLY A 57 -1.56 -9.53 11.22
N GLU A 58 -0.71 -10.00 12.13
CA GLU A 58 -0.28 -11.41 12.11
C GLU A 58 -1.48 -12.34 12.30
N GLU A 59 -1.36 -13.58 11.84
CA GLU A 59 -2.45 -14.58 11.89
C GLU A 59 -3.03 -14.75 13.30
N ASP A 60 -2.24 -14.48 14.35
CA ASP A 60 -2.61 -14.57 15.77
C ASP A 60 -2.91 -13.22 16.44
N SER A 61 -2.96 -12.11 15.69
CA SER A 61 -3.23 -10.78 16.25
C SER A 61 -4.73 -10.55 16.46
N PRO A 62 -5.13 -9.79 17.50
CA PRO A 62 -6.53 -9.44 17.70
C PRO A 62 -7.07 -8.68 16.47
N PRO A 63 -8.36 -8.86 16.13
CA PRO A 63 -8.94 -8.20 14.97
C PRO A 63 -8.79 -6.67 15.09
N PRO A 64 -8.61 -5.96 13.96
CA PRO A 64 -8.40 -4.53 13.99
C PRO A 64 -9.63 -3.79 14.54
N ASP A 65 -9.39 -2.63 15.13
CA ASP A 65 -10.44 -1.75 15.63
C ASP A 65 -11.41 -1.38 14.50
N ARG A 66 -12.73 -1.40 14.78
CA ARG A 66 -13.79 -1.08 13.82
C ARG A 66 -14.42 0.29 14.14
N PRO A 67 -14.59 1.20 13.16
CA PRO A 67 -14.20 1.05 11.76
C PRO A 67 -12.68 1.16 11.57
N SER A 68 -12.10 0.29 10.73
CA SER A 68 -10.70 0.42 10.31
C SER A 68 -10.60 1.44 9.18
N VAL A 69 -9.69 2.41 9.32
CA VAL A 69 -9.54 3.51 8.35
C VAL A 69 -8.24 3.35 7.57
N ILE A 70 -8.34 3.26 6.24
CA ILE A 70 -7.19 3.21 5.32
C ILE A 70 -7.11 4.52 4.55
N LEU A 71 -6.00 5.26 4.74
CA LEU A 71 -5.71 6.46 3.96
C LEU A 71 -4.71 6.13 2.84
N ILE A 72 -5.11 6.33 1.58
CA ILE A 72 -4.24 6.14 0.42
C ILE A 72 -3.62 7.46 0.01
N VAL A 73 -2.29 7.55 0.12
CA VAL A 73 -1.50 8.75 -0.24
C VAL A 73 -0.49 8.45 -1.34
N GLY A 74 -0.03 9.49 -2.04
CA GLY A 74 0.98 9.39 -3.09
C GLY A 74 0.81 10.44 -4.18
N VAL A 75 1.79 10.53 -5.07
CA VAL A 75 1.80 11.52 -6.16
C VAL A 75 0.77 11.19 -7.26
N ASN A 76 0.50 12.13 -8.15
CA ASN A 76 -0.44 11.93 -9.25
C ASN A 76 0.05 10.83 -10.21
N GLY A 77 -0.89 10.06 -10.78
CA GLY A 77 -0.57 9.02 -11.76
C GLY A 77 -0.13 7.66 -11.20
N THR A 78 0.09 7.51 -9.88
CA THR A 78 0.53 6.24 -9.27
C THR A 78 -0.58 5.19 -9.09
N GLY A 79 -1.79 5.45 -9.61
CA GLY A 79 -2.90 4.50 -9.55
C GLY A 79 -3.72 4.50 -8.26
N LYS A 80 -3.59 5.52 -7.39
CA LYS A 80 -4.31 5.59 -6.09
C LYS A 80 -5.81 5.27 -6.16
N THR A 81 -6.55 5.93 -7.06
CA THR A 81 -7.99 5.74 -7.24
C THR A 81 -8.33 4.30 -7.61
N THR A 82 -7.55 3.71 -8.52
CA THR A 82 -7.69 2.30 -8.92
C THR A 82 -7.35 1.36 -7.76
N SER A 83 -6.33 1.67 -6.97
CA SER A 83 -5.98 0.88 -5.79
C SER A 83 -7.05 0.94 -4.71
N VAL A 84 -7.70 2.09 -4.50
CA VAL A 84 -8.87 2.22 -3.60
C VAL A 84 -10.00 1.29 -4.05
N ALA A 85 -10.33 1.27 -5.35
CA ALA A 85 -11.36 0.39 -5.89
C ALA A 85 -11.03 -1.10 -5.69
N LYS A 86 -9.79 -1.50 -5.98
CA LYS A 86 -9.32 -2.88 -5.77
C LYS A 86 -9.36 -3.30 -4.30
N LEU A 87 -8.94 -2.43 -3.39
CA LEU A 87 -9.03 -2.68 -1.95
C LEU A 87 -10.49 -2.79 -1.49
N ALA A 88 -11.36 -1.90 -1.97
CA ALA A 88 -12.78 -1.97 -1.65
C ALA A 88 -13.40 -3.29 -2.12
N GLN A 89 -13.04 -3.75 -3.32
CA GLN A 89 -13.49 -5.05 -3.84
C GLN A 89 -13.00 -6.21 -2.96
N ALA A 90 -11.71 -6.26 -2.64
CA ALA A 90 -11.15 -7.32 -1.82
C ALA A 90 -11.86 -7.42 -0.45
N TYR A 91 -12.05 -6.29 0.25
CA TYR A 91 -12.75 -6.30 1.54
C TYR A 91 -14.23 -6.67 1.42
N ARG A 92 -14.89 -6.29 0.31
CA ARG A 92 -16.28 -6.70 0.05
C ARG A 92 -16.39 -8.21 -0.20
N GLU A 93 -15.43 -8.79 -0.92
CA GLU A 93 -15.33 -10.23 -1.15
C GLU A 93 -15.06 -11.00 0.15
N ASP A 94 -14.31 -10.40 1.08
CA ASP A 94 -14.12 -10.91 2.46
C ASP A 94 -15.35 -10.69 3.37
N GLY A 95 -16.44 -10.13 2.86
CA GLY A 95 -17.70 -9.93 3.58
C GLY A 95 -17.75 -8.69 4.46
N GLU A 96 -16.76 -7.80 4.39
CA GLU A 96 -16.72 -6.57 5.18
C GLU A 96 -17.65 -5.49 4.60
N LYS A 97 -18.13 -4.61 5.49
CA LYS A 97 -18.83 -3.38 5.08
C LYS A 97 -17.80 -2.31 4.74
N VAL A 98 -17.83 -1.84 3.49
CA VAL A 98 -16.88 -0.87 2.97
C VAL A 98 -17.57 0.44 2.62
N VAL A 99 -16.99 1.54 3.11
CA VAL A 99 -17.34 2.91 2.73
C VAL A 99 -16.09 3.57 2.14
N VAL A 100 -16.24 4.19 0.97
CA VAL A 100 -15.16 4.92 0.28
C VAL A 100 -15.39 6.41 0.45
N ALA A 101 -14.43 7.09 1.08
CA ALA A 101 -14.43 8.55 1.18
C ALA A 101 -13.60 9.17 0.04
N ALA A 102 -14.23 9.91 -0.87
CA ALA A 102 -13.57 10.60 -1.97
C ALA A 102 -12.91 11.91 -1.49
N ALA A 103 -11.74 11.79 -0.86
CA ALA A 103 -10.99 12.91 -0.31
C ALA A 103 -10.09 13.67 -1.33
N ASP A 104 -9.93 13.15 -2.56
CA ASP A 104 -9.23 13.87 -3.65
C ASP A 104 -10.18 14.92 -4.27
N THR A 105 -10.36 16.05 -3.57
CA THR A 105 -11.29 17.12 -3.97
C THR A 105 -10.73 18.08 -5.02
N PHE A 106 -9.45 17.95 -5.37
CA PHE A 106 -8.79 18.75 -6.40
C PHE A 106 -9.11 18.23 -7.80
N ARG A 107 -9.15 16.90 -7.97
CA ARG A 107 -9.38 16.26 -9.27
C ARG A 107 -10.84 15.81 -9.36
N ALA A 108 -11.72 16.64 -9.94
CA ALA A 108 -13.14 16.29 -10.13
C ALA A 108 -13.34 14.91 -10.79
N ALA A 109 -12.53 14.58 -11.79
CA ALA A 109 -12.57 13.28 -12.45
C ALA A 109 -12.27 12.11 -11.50
N ALA A 110 -11.48 12.32 -10.44
CA ALA A 110 -11.19 11.28 -9.45
C ALA A 110 -12.42 10.96 -8.58
N ILE A 111 -13.23 11.97 -8.24
CA ILE A 111 -14.49 11.77 -7.51
C ILE A 111 -15.46 10.94 -8.37
N GLU A 112 -15.65 11.33 -9.64
CA GLU A 112 -16.54 10.59 -10.54
C GLU A 112 -16.04 9.16 -10.79
N GLN A 113 -14.73 8.95 -10.95
CA GLN A 113 -14.15 7.61 -11.01
C GLN A 113 -14.45 6.78 -9.76
N LEU A 114 -14.30 7.34 -8.56
CA LEU A 114 -14.61 6.63 -7.32
C LEU A 114 -16.09 6.26 -7.21
N LYS A 115 -16.99 7.13 -7.65
CA LYS A 115 -18.43 6.82 -7.68
C LYS A 115 -18.72 5.64 -8.60
N SER A 116 -18.22 5.65 -9.83
CA SER A 116 -18.40 4.53 -10.77
C SER A 116 -17.79 3.24 -10.23
N TRP A 117 -16.62 3.30 -9.57
CA TRP A 117 -16.05 2.12 -8.92
C TRP A 117 -16.88 1.63 -7.73
N GLY A 118 -17.43 2.55 -6.94
CA GLY A 118 -18.33 2.22 -5.84
C GLY A 118 -19.57 1.47 -6.31
N GLU A 119 -20.18 1.90 -7.42
CA GLU A 119 -21.31 1.20 -8.04
C GLU A 119 -20.93 -0.22 -8.49
N ILE A 120 -19.77 -0.40 -9.13
CA ILE A 120 -19.29 -1.72 -9.59
C ILE A 120 -19.02 -2.66 -8.42
N VAL A 121 -18.40 -2.14 -7.35
CA VAL A 121 -17.98 -2.92 -6.18
C VAL A 121 -19.14 -3.12 -5.17
N GLY A 122 -20.19 -2.30 -5.26
CA GLY A 122 -21.26 -2.23 -4.28
C GLY A 122 -20.79 -1.64 -2.94
N ALA A 123 -19.92 -0.63 -2.99
CA ALA A 123 -19.44 0.11 -1.81
C ALA A 123 -20.04 1.52 -1.81
N ASP A 124 -20.46 2.00 -0.62
CA ASP A 124 -21.01 3.34 -0.47
C ASP A 124 -19.90 4.38 -0.67
N VAL A 125 -20.15 5.40 -1.49
CA VAL A 125 -19.17 6.47 -1.78
C VAL A 125 -19.64 7.79 -1.19
N VAL A 126 -18.86 8.32 -0.25
CA VAL A 126 -19.06 9.65 0.33
C VAL A 126 -18.15 10.64 -0.38
N ALA A 127 -18.72 11.70 -0.95
CA ALA A 127 -17.99 12.72 -1.67
C ALA A 127 -18.54 14.13 -1.40
N HIS A 128 -17.66 15.13 -1.32
CA HIS A 128 -18.04 16.54 -1.30
C HIS A 128 -17.95 17.18 -2.70
N LYS A 129 -18.56 18.36 -2.85
CA LYS A 129 -18.44 19.17 -4.09
C LYS A 129 -16.97 19.55 -4.34
N GLN A 130 -16.60 19.67 -5.62
CA GLN A 130 -15.26 20.07 -6.05
C GLN A 130 -14.81 21.37 -5.34
N GLY A 131 -13.56 21.39 -4.85
CA GLY A 131 -13.01 22.55 -4.15
C GLY A 131 -13.47 22.72 -2.69
N ALA A 132 -14.29 21.82 -2.15
CA ALA A 132 -14.53 21.77 -0.72
C ALA A 132 -13.25 21.37 0.01
N ALA A 133 -12.92 22.10 1.09
CA ALA A 133 -11.79 21.77 1.95
C ALA A 133 -11.92 20.32 2.44
N ALA A 134 -10.83 19.56 2.39
CA ALA A 134 -10.80 18.12 2.76
C ALA A 134 -11.15 17.84 4.24
N LEU A 135 -11.34 18.89 5.05
CA LEU A 135 -11.74 18.85 6.45
C LEU A 135 -12.63 20.08 6.76
N GLY A 136 -13.89 20.04 6.34
CA GLY A 136 -14.87 21.08 6.66
C GLY A 136 -15.73 20.68 7.85
N GLY A 137 -15.27 20.97 9.07
CA GLY A 137 -16.11 20.95 10.27
C GLY A 137 -17.17 22.05 10.17
N GLY A 138 -18.42 21.71 10.46
CA GLY A 138 -19.53 22.66 10.45
C GLY A 138 -20.88 21.96 10.38
N HIS A 139 -21.27 21.35 11.49
CA HIS A 139 -22.64 20.92 11.75
C HIS A 139 -23.56 22.13 11.61
N ARG A 140 -24.38 22.19 10.55
CA ARG A 140 -25.47 23.16 10.45
C ARG A 140 -26.73 22.44 10.95
N VAL A 141 -27.09 22.75 12.18
CA VAL A 141 -28.43 22.52 12.72
C VAL A 141 -29.35 23.48 11.96
N GLU A 142 -30.25 22.92 11.15
CA GLU A 142 -31.48 23.62 10.77
C GLU A 142 -32.56 23.03 11.67
N ASP A 143 -32.88 23.76 12.74
CA ASP A 143 -34.11 23.60 13.50
C ASP A 143 -35.17 24.52 12.85
N ASP A 144 -36.35 23.95 12.60
CA ASP A 144 -37.69 24.53 12.36
C ASP A 144 -37.88 25.83 11.56
#